data_AF-A0A0G4LP81-F1
#
_entry.id   AF-A0A0G4LP81-F1
#
_cell.length_a   1.000
_cell.length_b   1.000
_cell.length_c   1.000
_cell.angle_alpha   90.00
_cell.angle_beta   90.00
_cell.angle_gamma   90.00
#
_symmetry.space_group_name_H-M   'P 1'
#
loop_
_entity.id
_entity.type
_entity.pdbx_description
1 polymer ?
#
loop_
_entity_poly.entity_id
_entity_poly.type
_entity_poly.pdbx_seq_one_letter_code
_entity_poly.pdbx_strand_id
1 'polypeptide(L)'
;EAHDGHVWAPVWDAVQKRAETDDGRVAVVYGHDAKRGLHVGAYAFGLDSGCVRGGQLSALVVAARGGGPVEHHVVQVDCEKPDKRREL
;
A
#
# COMPACT_ATOMS: atom_id res chain seq x y z
N GLU A 1 1.06 9.46 -18.23
CA GLU A 1 1.65 10.08 -17.03
C GLU A 1 3.09 10.48 -17.33
N ALA A 2 3.38 11.78 -17.40
CA ALA A 2 4.76 12.24 -17.41
C ALA A 2 5.41 11.86 -16.07
N HIS A 3 6.65 11.37 -16.10
CA HIS A 3 7.38 10.89 -14.92
C HIS A 3 8.41 11.92 -14.43
N ASP A 4 8.14 13.21 -14.67
CA ASP A 4 8.99 14.36 -14.31
C ASP A 4 8.76 14.86 -12.87
N GLY A 5 7.73 14.36 -12.19
CA GLY A 5 7.47 14.61 -10.77
C GLY A 5 8.15 13.61 -9.82
N HIS A 6 8.38 14.05 -8.58
CA HIS A 6 8.78 13.13 -7.50
C HIS A 6 7.62 12.24 -7.07
N VAL A 7 7.92 10.97 -6.80
CA VAL A 7 6.94 10.04 -6.21
C VAL A 7 6.59 10.56 -4.81
N TRP A 8 5.31 10.84 -4.57
CA TRP A 8 4.87 11.47 -3.33
C TRP A 8 5.03 10.56 -2.10
N ALA A 9 4.87 9.23 -2.25
CA ALA A 9 4.86 8.31 -1.11
C ALA A 9 6.18 8.29 -0.31
N PRO A 10 7.38 8.21 -0.93
CA PRO A 10 8.64 8.38 -0.21
C PRO A 10 8.81 9.76 0.44
N VAL A 11 8.26 10.81 -0.18
CA VAL A 11 8.30 12.17 0.39
C VAL A 11 7.41 12.26 1.62
N TRP A 12 6.21 11.65 1.58
CA TRP A 12 5.30 11.57 2.70
C TRP A 12 5.93 10.84 3.89
N ASP A 13 6.52 9.67 3.63
CA ASP A 13 7.26 8.92 4.63
C ASP A 13 8.34 9.77 5.30
N ALA A 14 9.11 10.54 4.52
CA ALA A 14 10.16 11.41 5.04
C ALA A 14 9.61 12.56 5.89
N VAL A 15 8.48 13.15 5.50
CA VAL A 15 7.81 14.21 6.27
C VAL A 15 7.26 13.66 7.59
N GLN A 16 6.57 12.53 7.56
CA GLN A 16 5.99 11.92 8.76
C GLN A 16 7.04 11.44 9.76
N LYS A 17 8.19 10.93 9.28
CA LYS A 17 9.35 10.58 10.13
C LYS A 17 9.93 11.79 10.88
N ARG A 18 9.72 13.01 10.38
CA ARG A 18 10.24 14.25 11.00
C ARG A 18 9.25 14.88 11.98
N ALA A 19 8.01 14.39 12.06
CA ALA A 19 7.06 14.88 13.04
C ALA A 19 7.57 14.62 14.47
N GLU A 20 7.55 15.67 15.30
CA GLU A 20 8.11 15.68 16.64
C GLU A 20 7.36 14.75 17.60
N THR A 21 6.05 14.59 17.38
CA THR A 21 5.16 13.80 18.23
C THR A 21 4.39 12.77 17.41
N ASP A 22 4.02 11.66 18.06
CA ASP A 22 3.32 10.55 17.41
C ASP A 22 1.88 10.89 17.03
N ASP A 23 1.21 11.78 17.79
CA ASP A 23 -0.15 12.28 17.52
C ASP A 23 -0.23 13.16 16.26
N GLY A 24 0.90 13.70 15.81
CA GLY A 24 1.02 14.43 14.55
C GLY A 24 1.21 13.54 13.32
N ARG A 25 1.38 12.22 13.49
CA ARG A 25 1.70 11.31 12.39
C ARG A 25 0.45 10.74 11.72
N VAL A 26 0.48 10.70 10.39
CA VAL A 26 -0.63 10.20 9.57
C VAL A 26 -0.13 9.14 8.60
N ALA A 27 -0.67 7.94 8.75
CA ALA A 27 -0.52 6.87 7.76
C ALA A 27 -1.56 7.01 6.64
N VAL A 28 -1.12 6.91 5.39
CA VAL A 28 -1.96 6.94 4.19
C VAL A 28 -1.92 5.59 3.50
N VAL A 29 -3.10 5.00 3.28
CA VAL A 29 -3.27 3.74 2.55
C VAL A 29 -3.97 4.04 1.23
N TYR A 30 -3.41 3.57 0.11
CA TYR A 30 -3.88 3.90 -1.23
C TYR A 30 -3.77 2.71 -2.21
N GLY A 31 -4.35 2.87 -3.39
CA GLY A 31 -4.32 1.88 -4.48
C GLY A 31 -4.19 2.56 -5.85
N HIS A 32 -4.92 2.07 -6.85
CA HIS A 32 -5.07 2.62 -8.21
C HIS A 32 -3.84 2.48 -9.15
N ASP A 33 -2.62 2.69 -8.64
CA ASP A 33 -1.40 2.60 -9.46
C ASP A 33 -0.81 1.19 -9.48
N ALA A 34 -1.57 0.27 -10.09
CA ALA A 34 -1.17 -1.12 -10.26
C ALA A 34 0.15 -1.27 -11.04
N LYS A 35 0.55 -0.28 -11.84
CA LYS A 35 1.81 -0.28 -12.60
C LYS A 35 3.02 -0.18 -11.66
N ARG A 36 2.88 0.55 -10.55
CA ARG A 36 3.91 0.63 -9.49
C ARG A 36 3.92 -0.60 -8.59
N GLY A 37 2.78 -1.28 -8.45
CA GLY A 37 2.67 -2.47 -7.61
C GLY A 37 2.59 -2.15 -6.11
N LEU A 38 2.86 -3.15 -5.28
CA LEU A 38 2.87 -3.02 -3.82
C LEU A 38 3.96 -2.04 -3.38
N HIS A 39 3.60 -1.06 -2.54
CA HIS A 39 4.52 -0.17 -1.87
C HIS A 39 4.31 -0.23 -0.36
N VAL A 40 5.36 -0.62 0.37
CA VAL A 40 5.33 -0.71 1.85
C VAL A 40 6.27 0.33 2.43
N GLY A 41 5.73 1.50 2.77
CA GLY A 41 6.41 2.56 3.49
C GLY A 41 6.18 2.47 5.01
N ALA A 42 6.70 3.46 5.74
CA ALA A 42 6.45 3.60 7.17
C ALA A 42 5.11 4.29 7.45
N TYR A 43 4.69 5.19 6.57
CA TYR A 43 3.48 6.01 6.67
C TYR A 43 2.71 6.11 5.35
N ALA A 44 3.22 5.54 4.25
CA ALA A 44 2.52 5.44 2.97
C ALA A 44 2.48 3.98 2.50
N PHE A 45 1.29 3.44 2.27
CA PHE A 45 1.07 2.04 1.89
C PHE A 45 0.27 1.96 0.59
N GLY A 46 0.91 1.57 -0.50
CA GLY A 46 0.25 1.30 -1.78
C GLY A 46 -0.10 -0.17 -1.90
N LEU A 47 -1.39 -0.50 -1.94
CA LEU A 47 -1.89 -1.88 -1.91
C LEU A 47 -2.27 -2.45 -3.29
N ASP A 48 -2.10 -1.67 -4.37
CA ASP A 48 -2.45 -2.12 -5.72
C ASP A 48 -1.36 -3.01 -6.32
N SER A 49 -1.35 -4.27 -5.89
CA SER A 49 -0.48 -5.33 -6.39
C SER A 49 -0.98 -5.98 -7.68
N GLY A 50 -1.97 -5.39 -8.35
CA GLY A 50 -2.40 -5.81 -9.69
C GLY A 50 -3.19 -7.13 -9.76
N CYS A 51 -4.04 -7.41 -8.78
CA CYS A 51 -4.86 -8.63 -8.70
C CYS A 51 -5.53 -9.04 -10.03
N VAL A 52 -6.28 -8.13 -10.67
CA VAL A 52 -7.02 -8.39 -11.92
C VAL A 52 -6.10 -8.82 -13.08
N ARG A 53 -4.81 -8.47 -13.02
CA ARG A 53 -3.80 -8.85 -14.02
C ARG A 53 -3.06 -10.16 -13.66
N GLY A 54 -3.56 -10.89 -12.67
CA GLY A 54 -2.94 -12.11 -12.16
C GLY A 54 -1.76 -11.87 -11.23
N GLY A 55 -1.74 -10.71 -10.56
CA GLY A 55 -0.86 -10.46 -9.42
C GLY A 55 -1.49 -10.98 -8.13
N GLN A 56 -1.42 -10.18 -7.08
CA GLN A 56 -1.98 -10.51 -5.78
C GLN A 56 -3.03 -9.48 -5.36
N LEU A 57 -3.92 -9.87 -4.45
CA LEU A 57 -4.77 -8.95 -3.70
C LEU A 57 -4.09 -8.68 -2.36
N SER A 58 -3.78 -7.41 -2.08
CA SER A 58 -3.09 -7.00 -0.86
C SER A 58 -4.05 -6.31 0.11
N ALA A 59 -3.83 -6.52 1.40
CA ALA A 59 -4.49 -5.78 2.48
C ALA A 59 -3.46 -5.34 3.52
N LEU A 60 -3.71 -4.18 4.15
CA LEU A 60 -2.98 -3.74 5.34
C LEU A 60 -3.79 -4.13 6.58
N VAL A 61 -3.23 -4.99 7.42
CA VAL A 61 -3.80 -5.33 8.72
C VAL A 61 -3.29 -4.33 9.73
N VAL A 62 -4.20 -3.61 10.38
CA VAL A 62 -3.89 -2.66 11.46
C VAL A 62 -4.41 -3.23 12.77
N ALA A 63 -3.52 -3.48 13.72
CA ALA A 63 -3.85 -4.10 14.99
C ALA A 63 -3.37 -3.24 16.17
N ALA A 64 -4.22 -3.09 17.17
CA ALA A 64 -3.87 -2.54 18.47
C ALA A 64 -4.28 -3.55 19.54
N ARG A 65 -3.31 -4.03 20.33
CA ARG A 65 -3.58 -4.99 21.42
C ARG A 65 -3.51 -4.29 22.76
N GLY A 66 -4.65 -4.22 23.47
CA GLY A 66 -4.69 -3.83 24.88
C GLY A 66 -4.03 -2.48 25.21
N GLY A 67 -4.13 -1.49 24.32
CA GLY A 67 -3.50 -0.17 24.49
C GLY A 67 -2.00 -0.11 24.16
N GLY A 68 -1.42 -1.20 23.65
CA GLY A 68 -0.06 -1.22 23.11
C GLY A 68 0.07 -0.49 21.76
N PRO A 69 1.30 -0.42 21.20
CA PRO A 69 1.55 0.22 19.92
C PRO A 69 0.65 -0.31 18.81
N VAL A 70 0.28 0.56 17.89
CA VAL A 70 -0.41 0.15 16.66
C VAL A 70 0.61 -0.56 15.77
N GLU A 71 0.36 -1.83 15.49
CA GLU A 71 1.13 -2.63 14.55
C GLU A 71 0.44 -2.66 13.19
N HIS A 72 1.23 -2.64 12.12
CA HIS A 72 0.75 -2.81 10.76
C HIS A 72 1.55 -3.90 10.05
N HIS A 73 0.87 -4.75 9.29
CA HIS A 73 1.51 -5.71 8.41
C HIS A 73 0.69 -5.92 7.14
N VAL A 74 1.37 -6.17 6.02
CA VAL A 74 0.72 -6.46 4.75
C VAL A 74 0.48 -7.96 4.64
N VAL A 75 -0.74 -8.33 4.24
CA VAL A 75 -1.10 -9.69 3.84
C VAL A 75 -1.46 -9.70 2.37
N GLN A 76 -1.10 -10.79 1.68
CA GLN A 76 -1.35 -10.96 0.26
C GLN A 76 -1.90 -12.35 -0.02
N VAL A 77 -2.85 -12.43 -0.95
CA VAL A 77 -3.34 -13.68 -1.53
C VAL A 77 -3.17 -13.64 -3.04
N ASP A 78 -2.86 -14.78 -3.63
CA ASP A 78 -2.74 -14.89 -5.08
C ASP A 78 -4.09 -14.74 -5.75
N CYS A 79 -4.14 -13.96 -6.83
CA CYS A 79 -5.35 -13.82 -7.64
C CYS A 79 -5.33 -14.81 -8.80
N GLU A 80 -6.48 -15.42 -9.06
CA GLU A 80 -6.67 -16.21 -10.25
C GLU A 80 -6.64 -15.31 -11.50
N LYS A 81 -5.87 -15.72 -12.52
CA LYS A 81 -5.94 -15.06 -13.82
C LYS A 81 -7.28 -15.41 -14.46
N PRO A 82 -8.07 -14.42 -14.91
CA PRO A 82 -9.23 -14.71 -15.73
C PRO A 82 -8.76 -15.45 -17.00
N ASP A 83 -9.29 -16.65 -17.21
CA ASP A 83 -8.98 -17.47 -18.38
C ASP A 83 -9.64 -16.85 -19.62
N LYS A 84 -8.83 -16.17 -20.45
CA LYS A 84 -9.30 -15.54 -21.69
C LYS A 84 -9.88 -16.53 -22.71
N ARG A 85 -9.72 -17.85 -22.51
CA ARG A 85 -10.37 -18.87 -23.36
C ARG A 85 -11.78 -19.25 -22.91
N ARG A 86 -12.22 -18.84 -21.72
CA ARG A 86 -13.58 -19.09 -21.21
C ARG A 86 -14.59 -17.98 -21.53
N GLU A 87 -14.13 -16.88 -22.13
CA GLU A 87 -14.94 -15.71 -22.50
C GLU A 87 -15.20 -15.59 -24.01
N LEU A 88 -14.89 -16.64 -24.79
CA LEU A 88 -15.17 -16.77 -26.23
C LEU A 88 -16.15 -17.91 -26.52
#